data_AF-A0A940NKQ1-F1
#
_entry.id   AF-A0A940NKQ1-F1
#
_cell.length_a   1.000
_cell.length_b   1.000
_cell.length_c   1.000
_cell.angle_alpha   90.00
_cell.angle_beta   90.00
_cell.angle_gamma   90.00
#
_symmetry.space_group_name_H-M   'P 1'
#
loop_
_entity.id
_entity.type
_entity.pdbx_description
1 polymer ?
#
loop_
_entity_poly.entity_id
_entity_poly.type
_entity_poly.pdbx_seq_one_letter_code
_entity_poly.pdbx_strand_id
1 'polypeptide(L)'
;MSCQSFSPYRGYKIGVHVTPARSHALGGVGRRHRVSWTVSSEENPDREIVSFPEQFEFLSRHAAFRYAESRAHAYIDFVLSTLSQKPMESESSRHAGEVPTV
;
A
#
# COMPACT_ATOMS: atom_id res chain seq x y z
N MET A 1 16.92 -2.99 -12.91
CA MET A 1 15.52 -3.13 -12.43
C MET A 1 14.59 -2.56 -13.49
N SER A 2 13.27 -2.74 -13.36
CA SER A 2 12.26 -2.05 -14.18
C SER A 2 11.30 -1.35 -13.23
N CYS A 3 11.10 -0.04 -13.39
CA CYS A 3 10.18 0.74 -12.56
C CYS A 3 9.04 1.25 -13.45
N GLN A 4 7.82 1.30 -12.92
CA GLN A 4 6.65 1.86 -13.60
C GLN A 4 5.76 2.55 -12.56
N SER A 5 5.39 3.80 -12.81
CA SER A 5 4.28 4.47 -12.13
C SER A 5 2.97 4.13 -12.83
N PHE A 6 1.92 3.91 -12.03
CA PHE A 6 0.56 3.71 -12.52
C PHE A 6 -0.27 4.98 -12.34
N SER A 7 -1.45 5.02 -12.97
CA SER A 7 -2.43 6.08 -12.74
C SER A 7 -2.80 6.15 -11.26
N PRO A 8 -3.04 7.34 -10.67
CA PRO A 8 -3.49 7.45 -9.29
C PRO A 8 -4.78 6.69 -9.04
N TYR A 9 -4.88 6.03 -7.88
CA TYR A 9 -6.07 5.31 -7.43
C TYR A 9 -6.56 5.91 -6.12
N ARG A 10 -7.80 6.42 -6.11
CA ARG A 10 -8.47 7.03 -4.94
C ARG A 10 -7.64 8.10 -4.19
N GLY A 11 -6.87 8.93 -4.91
CA GLY A 11 -6.02 9.96 -4.31
C GLY A 11 -4.65 9.46 -3.80
N TYR A 12 -4.23 8.26 -4.22
CA TYR A 12 -2.91 7.71 -3.96
C TYR A 12 -2.15 7.44 -5.26
N LYS A 13 -0.85 7.76 -5.29
CA LYS A 13 0.11 7.41 -6.35
C LYS A 13 0.66 6.02 -6.10
N ILE A 14 0.84 5.26 -7.17
CA ILE A 14 1.35 3.88 -7.13
C ILE A 14 2.63 3.79 -7.93
N GLY A 15 3.73 3.42 -7.26
CA GLY A 15 5.01 3.05 -7.86
C GLY A 15 5.22 1.55 -7.81
N VAL A 16 5.64 0.93 -8.91
CA VAL A 16 5.98 -0.50 -8.95
C VAL A 16 7.42 -0.69 -9.43
N HIS A 17 8.16 -1.53 -8.71
CA HIS A 17 9.53 -1.90 -8.98
C HIS A 17 9.62 -3.41 -9.18
N VAL A 18 10.00 -3.85 -10.38
CA VAL A 18 10.22 -5.26 -10.72
C VAL A 18 11.71 -5.52 -10.88
N THR A 19 12.23 -6.44 -10.08
CA THR A 19 13.65 -6.82 -10.05
C THR A 19 13.81 -8.25 -10.56
N PRO A 20 14.53 -8.48 -11.67
CA PRO A 20 14.87 -9.85 -12.06
C PRO A 20 15.78 -10.48 -11.01
N ALA A 21 15.33 -11.57 -10.42
CA ALA A 21 16.10 -12.40 -9.49
C ALA A 21 16.69 -13.59 -10.26
N ARG A 22 18.00 -13.81 -10.12
CA ARG A 22 18.63 -15.05 -10.57
C ARG A 22 18.49 -16.09 -9.47
N SER A 23 17.48 -16.95 -9.58
CA SER A 23 17.45 -18.20 -8.81
C SER A 23 18.26 -19.26 -9.54
N HIS A 24 19.25 -19.83 -8.86
CA HIS A 24 19.81 -21.11 -9.29
C HIS A 24 18.86 -22.21 -8.83
N ALA A 25 17.92 -22.59 -9.69
CA ALA A 25 17.07 -23.76 -9.48
C ALA A 25 17.72 -25.00 -10.10
N LEU A 26 17.78 -26.10 -9.35
CA LEU A 26 18.14 -27.42 -9.85
C LEU A 26 17.10 -27.84 -10.91
N GLY A 27 17.42 -27.59 -12.19
CA GLY A 27 16.50 -27.82 -13.32
C GLY A 27 16.55 -26.74 -14.42
N GLY A 28 17.13 -25.57 -14.18
CA GLY A 28 17.39 -24.59 -15.24
C GLY A 28 17.38 -23.11 -14.80
N VAL A 29 17.82 -22.24 -15.70
CA VAL A 29 17.86 -20.78 -15.49
C VAL A 29 16.45 -20.19 -15.68
N GLY A 30 15.59 -20.38 -14.68
CA GLY A 30 14.32 -19.67 -14.58
C GLY A 30 14.55 -18.17 -14.39
N ARG A 31 14.07 -17.33 -15.32
CA ARG A 31 14.03 -15.88 -15.13
C ARG A 31 12.92 -15.55 -14.14
N ARG A 32 13.26 -15.40 -12.86
CA ARG A 32 12.30 -15.02 -11.81
C ARG A 32 12.27 -13.50 -11.66
N HIS A 33 11.10 -12.97 -11.34
CA HIS A 33 10.90 -11.53 -11.12
C HIS A 33 10.34 -11.30 -9.72
N ARG A 34 11.13 -10.66 -8.84
CA ARG A 34 10.66 -10.13 -7.56
C ARG A 34 9.93 -8.81 -7.79
N VAL A 35 8.93 -8.53 -6.97
CA VAL A 35 8.11 -7.33 -7.05
C VAL A 35 8.18 -6.59 -5.72
N SER A 36 8.35 -5.28 -5.77
CA SER A 36 8.00 -4.38 -4.67
C SER A 36 7.18 -3.22 -5.20
N TRP A 37 6.13 -2.86 -4.49
CA TRP A 37 5.25 -1.75 -4.85
C TRP A 37 5.17 -0.76 -3.70
N THR A 38 5.03 0.52 -4.04
CA THR A 38 4.91 1.65 -3.13
C THR A 38 3.59 2.38 -3.39
N VAL A 39 2.91 2.73 -2.31
CA VAL A 39 1.73 3.60 -2.30
C VAL A 39 2.12 4.87 -1.57
N SER A 40 1.66 6.04 -2.03
CA SER A 40 1.84 7.34 -1.38
C SER A 40 0.66 8.27 -1.65
N SER A 41 0.24 9.08 -0.68
CA SER A 41 -0.87 10.05 -0.87
C SER A 41 -0.47 11.14 -1.88
N GLU A 42 -1.42 11.59 -2.71
CA GLU A 42 -1.18 12.73 -3.60
C GLU A 42 -0.96 14.05 -2.84
N GLU A 43 -1.72 14.26 -1.77
CA GLU A 43 -1.71 15.48 -0.96
C GLU A 43 -0.54 15.53 0.03
N ASN A 44 -0.13 14.37 0.57
CA ASN A 44 0.96 14.26 1.54
C ASN A 44 1.86 13.06 1.21
N PRO A 45 2.83 13.19 0.28
CA PRO A 45 3.69 12.10 -0.17
C PRO A 45 4.46 11.39 0.95
N ASP A 46 4.82 12.12 2.01
CA ASP A 46 5.60 11.62 3.14
C ASP A 46 4.77 10.82 4.17
N ARG A 47 3.44 10.89 4.10
CA ARG A 47 2.56 10.45 5.21
C ARG A 47 2.34 8.94 5.26
N GLU A 48 2.51 8.26 4.15
CA GLU A 48 2.32 6.81 4.05
C GLU A 48 3.14 6.29 2.87
N ILE A 49 4.28 5.65 3.12
CA ILE A 49 5.06 4.91 2.12
C ILE A 49 5.17 3.47 2.62
N VAL A 50 4.20 2.64 2.24
CA VAL A 50 4.33 1.19 2.44
C VAL A 50 5.13 0.60 1.28
N SER A 51 6.04 -0.33 1.56
CA SER A 51 6.78 -1.07 0.54
C SER A 51 6.77 -2.56 0.86
N PHE A 52 6.06 -3.34 0.04
CA PHE A 52 5.96 -4.78 0.22
C PHE A 52 6.83 -5.53 -0.82
N PRO A 53 8.01 -6.05 -0.43
CA PRO A 53 8.83 -6.91 -1.29
C PRO A 53 8.23 -8.32 -1.34
N GLU A 54 7.27 -8.54 -2.24
CA GLU A 54 6.64 -9.84 -2.46
C GLU A 54 7.53 -10.74 -3.34
N GLN A 55 7.84 -11.94 -2.82
CA GLN A 55 8.76 -12.90 -3.46
C GLN A 55 8.08 -13.83 -4.49
N PHE A 56 6.89 -13.47 -5.00
CA PHE A 56 6.19 -14.27 -6.00
C PHE A 56 6.98 -14.39 -7.30
N GLU A 57 6.99 -15.59 -7.89
CA GLU A 57 7.83 -15.92 -9.03
C GLU A 57 7.07 -15.74 -10.36
N PHE A 58 7.15 -14.54 -10.95
CA PHE A 58 6.52 -14.29 -12.25
C PHE A 58 7.43 -14.69 -13.41
N LEU A 59 6.88 -15.46 -14.35
CA LEU A 59 7.53 -15.84 -15.61
C LEU A 59 7.59 -14.68 -16.63
N SER A 60 6.81 -13.62 -16.43
CA SER A 60 6.84 -12.41 -17.26
C SER A 60 6.79 -11.14 -16.43
N ARG A 61 7.50 -10.11 -16.91
CA ARG A 61 7.53 -8.78 -16.28
C ARG A 61 6.14 -8.13 -16.29
N HIS A 62 5.34 -8.37 -17.32
CA HIS A 62 3.99 -7.80 -17.43
C HIS A 62 3.02 -8.41 -16.41
N ALA A 63 3.10 -9.73 -16.15
CA ALA A 63 2.34 -10.37 -15.08
C ALA A 63 2.75 -9.82 -13.70
N ALA A 64 4.06 -9.65 -13.47
CA ALA A 64 4.59 -9.04 -12.26
C ALA A 64 4.04 -7.62 -12.02
N PHE A 65 3.96 -6.80 -13.07
CA PHE A 65 3.40 -5.44 -13.00
C PHE A 65 1.90 -5.43 -12.68
N ARG A 66 1.07 -6.21 -13.40
CA ARG A 66 -0.39 -6.25 -13.12
C ARG A 66 -0.72 -6.81 -11.74
N TYR A 67 0.07 -7.77 -11.27
CA TYR A 67 -0.05 -8.28 -9.90
C TYR A 67 0.22 -7.18 -8.87
N ALA A 68 1.31 -6.44 -9.04
CA ALA A 68 1.70 -5.35 -8.14
C ALA A 68 0.63 -4.24 -8.05
N GLU A 69 0.12 -3.80 -9.21
CA GLU A 69 -0.98 -2.84 -9.32
C GLU A 69 -2.23 -3.31 -8.57
N SER A 70 -2.64 -4.57 -8.80
CA SER A 70 -3.79 -5.18 -8.13
C SER A 70 -3.62 -5.26 -6.60
N ARG A 71 -2.39 -5.54 -6.12
CA ARG A 71 -2.06 -5.58 -4.69
C ARG A 71 -2.05 -4.19 -4.07
N ALA A 72 -1.54 -3.18 -4.77
CA ALA A 72 -1.59 -1.79 -4.35
C ALA A 72 -3.03 -1.27 -4.22
N HIS A 73 -3.91 -1.57 -5.19
CA HIS A 73 -5.35 -1.24 -5.09
C HIS A 73 -6.00 -1.90 -3.87
N ALA A 74 -5.80 -3.21 -3.68
CA ALA A 74 -6.36 -3.94 -2.54
C ALA A 74 -5.87 -3.40 -1.18
N TYR A 75 -4.62 -2.92 -1.09
CA TYR A 75 -4.10 -2.27 0.10
C TYR A 75 -4.73 -0.88 0.33
N ILE A 76 -4.88 -0.06 -0.71
CA ILE A 76 -5.56 1.25 -0.63
C ILE A 76 -7.02 1.06 -0.18
N ASP A 77 -7.75 0.11 -0.78
CA ASP A 77 -9.12 -0.22 -0.39
C ASP A 77 -9.19 -0.70 1.08
N PHE A 78 -8.23 -1.50 1.54
CA PHE A 78 -8.12 -1.92 2.94
C PHE A 78 -7.86 -0.74 3.90
N VAL A 79 -6.88 0.12 3.61
CA VAL A 79 -6.57 1.31 4.43
C VAL A 79 -7.79 2.23 4.51
N LEU A 80 -8.46 2.51 3.39
CA LEU A 80 -9.67 3.35 3.39
C LEU A 80 -10.82 2.71 4.19
N SER A 81 -11.02 1.39 4.08
CA SER A 81 -12.05 0.70 4.86
C SER A 81 -11.78 0.71 6.37
N THR A 82 -10.51 0.54 6.78
CA THR A 82 -10.13 0.53 8.21
C THR A 82 -10.14 1.94 8.82
N LEU A 83 -9.72 2.96 8.06
CA LEU A 83 -9.86 4.36 8.48
C LEU A 83 -11.33 4.76 8.63
N SER A 84 -12.20 4.32 7.71
CA SER A 84 -13.65 4.54 7.81
C SER A 84 -14.32 3.81 8.98
N GLN A 85 -13.66 2.78 9.55
CA GLN A 85 -14.18 2.02 10.68
C GLN A 85 -13.68 2.51 12.04
N LYS A 86 -12.76 3.48 12.12
CA LYS A 86 -12.36 4.06 13.40
C LYS A 86 -13.59 4.75 14.01
N PRO A 87 -14.15 4.26 15.14
CA PRO A 87 -15.30 4.90 15.74
C PRO A 87 -14.91 6.33 16.11
N MET A 88 -15.77 7.27 15.74
CA MET A 88 -15.74 8.61 16.31
C MET A 88 -16.09 8.44 17.79
N GLU A 89 -15.08 8.33 18.66
CA GLU A 89 -15.23 8.42 20.11
C GLU A 89 -15.84 9.78 20.40
N SER A 90 -17.17 9.79 20.45
CA SER A 90 -17.95 11.00 20.63
C SER A 90 -17.77 11.42 22.08
N GLU A 91 -17.02 12.50 22.29
CA GLU A 91 -16.95 13.22 23.55
C GLU A 91 -18.36 13.63 23.97
N SER A 92 -19.02 12.78 24.75
CA SER A 92 -20.39 12.99 25.21
C SER A 92 -20.60 12.41 26.60
N SER A 93 -20.03 13.09 27.59
CA SER A 93 -20.75 13.30 28.86
C SER A 93 -20.82 14.79 29.13
N ARG A 94 -22.04 15.32 29.15
CA ARG A 94 -22.33 16.75 29.38
C ARG A 94 -22.67 16.98 30.85
N HIS A 95 -22.15 18.08 31.42
CA HIS A 95 -22.72 18.80 32.56
C HIS A 95 -22.74 18.04 33.92
N ALA A 96 -22.85 18.68 35.09
CA ALA A 96 -23.05 20.10 35.44
C ALA A 96 -22.33 20.42 36.77
N GLY A 97 -22.13 21.71 37.12
CA GLY A 97 -21.47 22.05 38.41
C GLY A 97 -21.18 23.52 38.71
N GLU A 98 -22.17 24.40 38.56
CA GLU A 98 -22.18 25.76 39.12
C GLU A 98 -23.06 25.77 40.40
N VAL A 99 -22.88 26.55 41.47
CA VAL A 99 -22.05 27.73 41.86
C VAL A 99 -21.74 27.58 43.39
N PRO A 100 -21.26 28.56 44.22
CA PRO A 100 -20.52 29.83 44.05
C PRO A 100 -19.35 30.03 45.07
N THR A 101 -18.77 31.24 45.07
CA THR A 101 -17.85 31.83 46.08
C THR A 101 -18.47 32.02 47.48
N VAL A 102 -17.66 31.76 48.52
CA VAL A 102 -17.55 32.56 49.77
C VAL A 102 -16.07 32.64 50.15
#